data_AF-A0A0G1DYG4-F1
#
_entry.id   AF-A0A0G1DYG4-F1
#
_cell.length_a   1.000
_cell.length_b   1.000
_cell.length_c   1.000
_cell.angle_alpha   90.00
_cell.angle_beta   90.00
_cell.angle_gamma   90.00
#
_symmetry.space_group_name_H-M   'P 1'
#
loop_
_entity.id
_entity.type
_entity.pdbx_description
1 polymer ?
#
loop_
_entity_poly.entity_id
_entity_poly.type
_entity_poly.pdbx_seq_one_letter_code
_entity_poly.pdbx_strand_id
1 'polypeptide(L)'
;MVFKSSGQYNPYFDPKTDNMPIAADTQKVVNTPVEKSSAMDDQDMALVNLIVSLVDSKKINLYAPSTLINQPVYDKLPELTRGKVDQHAFNMLTSVREIYNYYKSPFSNNAYQFENRVHWLRLQKEAAEKEWGDVFVI
;
A
#
# COMPACT_ATOMS: atom_id res chain seq x y z
N MET A 1 -25.68 -35.02 1.64
CA MET A 1 -24.76 -35.35 0.53
C MET A 1 -23.35 -35.24 1.07
N VAL A 2 -22.66 -36.36 1.28
CA VAL A 2 -21.29 -36.38 1.84
C VAL A 2 -20.33 -36.37 0.65
N PHE A 3 -19.59 -35.28 0.47
CA PHE A 3 -18.51 -35.23 -0.52
C PHE A 3 -17.38 -36.12 -0.04
N LYS A 4 -17.20 -37.28 -0.68
CA LYS A 4 -15.97 -38.08 -0.54
C LYS A 4 -14.91 -37.41 -1.41
N SER A 5 -13.91 -36.75 -0.81
CA SER A 5 -12.75 -36.29 -1.57
C SER A 5 -11.95 -37.53 -1.99
N SER A 6 -11.95 -37.84 -3.27
CA SER A 6 -10.94 -38.71 -3.86
C SER A 6 -9.61 -37.97 -3.76
N GLY A 7 -8.70 -38.44 -2.90
CA GLY A 7 -7.35 -37.88 -2.65
C GLY A 7 -6.40 -37.95 -3.86
N GLN A 8 -6.91 -37.72 -5.06
CA GLN A 8 -6.24 -37.97 -6.33
C GLN A 8 -5.47 -36.74 -6.85
N TYR A 9 -5.53 -35.59 -6.16
CA TYR A 9 -5.01 -34.32 -6.70
C TYR A 9 -3.99 -33.57 -5.82
N ASN A 10 -3.69 -34.03 -4.60
CA ASN A 10 -2.62 -33.44 -3.80
C ASN A 10 -1.64 -34.53 -3.32
N PRO A 11 -0.43 -34.63 -3.91
CA PRO A 11 0.57 -35.63 -3.52
C PRO A 11 1.11 -35.42 -2.09
N TYR A 12 0.74 -34.32 -1.43
CA TYR A 12 1.11 -33.98 -0.05
C TYR A 12 -0.08 -34.03 0.92
N PHE A 13 -1.24 -34.54 0.52
CA PHE A 13 -2.37 -34.70 1.43
C PHE A 13 -2.07 -35.81 2.44
N ASP A 14 -1.87 -35.42 3.69
CA ASP A 14 -1.74 -36.34 4.81
C ASP A 14 -2.82 -36.02 5.86
N PRO A 15 -3.95 -36.75 5.85
CA PRO A 15 -5.07 -36.48 6.75
C PRO A 15 -4.72 -36.65 8.24
N LYS A 16 -3.55 -37.24 8.56
CA LYS A 16 -3.07 -37.37 9.94
C LYS A 16 -2.37 -36.13 10.45
N THR A 17 -1.78 -35.32 9.58
CA THR A 17 -0.96 -34.16 9.96
C THR A 17 -1.56 -32.83 9.48
N ASP A 18 -2.38 -32.84 8.43
CA ASP A 18 -2.96 -31.63 7.80
C ASP A 18 -3.88 -30.81 8.71
N ASN A 19 -4.52 -31.44 9.71
CA ASN A 19 -5.40 -30.75 10.69
C ASN A 19 -4.80 -30.73 12.11
N MET A 20 -3.53 -31.07 12.27
CA MET A 20 -2.90 -31.01 13.58
C MET A 20 -2.76 -29.56 14.04
N PRO A 21 -2.98 -29.27 15.34
CA PRO A 21 -2.67 -27.97 15.89
C PRO A 21 -1.21 -27.63 15.62
N ILE A 22 -0.97 -26.47 15.01
CA ILE A 22 0.38 -25.95 14.82
C ILE A 22 1.01 -25.83 16.21
N ALA A 23 2.23 -26.36 16.37
CA ALA A 23 2.95 -26.25 17.63
C ALA A 23 3.06 -24.78 18.05
N ALA A 24 2.85 -24.49 19.34
CA ALA A 24 2.78 -23.11 19.83
C ALA A 24 4.01 -22.28 19.46
N ASP A 25 5.19 -22.90 19.40
CA ASP A 25 6.43 -22.24 19.00
C ASP A 25 6.49 -21.95 17.49
N THR A 26 5.97 -22.85 16.65
CA THR A 26 5.80 -22.59 15.21
C THR A 26 4.79 -21.48 14.95
N GLN A 27 3.69 -21.43 15.70
CA GLN A 27 2.69 -20.38 15.59
C GLN A 27 3.28 -18.99 15.94
N LYS A 28 4.16 -18.92 16.95
CA LYS A 28 4.87 -17.68 17.30
C LYS A 28 5.78 -17.20 16.17
N VAL A 29 6.53 -18.10 15.53
CA VAL A 29 7.40 -17.76 14.39
C VAL A 29 6.58 -17.25 13.21
N VAL A 30 5.46 -17.91 12.87
CA VAL A 30 4.58 -17.49 11.77
C VAL A 30 3.91 -16.14 12.04
N ASN A 31 3.56 -15.87 13.30
CA ASN A 31 2.90 -14.61 13.69
C ASN A 31 3.88 -13.44 13.89
N THR A 32 5.19 -13.67 13.83
CA THR A 32 6.18 -12.60 13.94
C THR A 32 6.52 -12.10 12.54
N PRO A 33 6.16 -10.86 12.17
CA PRO A 33 6.57 -10.29 10.88
C PRO A 33 8.10 -10.31 10.76
N VAL A 34 8.62 -10.53 9.56
CA VAL A 34 10.06 -10.37 9.31
C VAL A 34 10.38 -8.88 9.44
N GLU A 35 10.89 -8.48 10.61
CA GLU A 35 11.35 -7.12 10.84
C GLU A 35 12.69 -6.91 10.13
N LYS A 36 12.77 -5.85 9.33
CA LYS A 36 14.04 -5.41 8.75
C LYS A 36 14.82 -4.65 9.83
N SER A 37 16.12 -4.94 9.96
CA SER A 37 17.00 -4.23 10.90
C SER A 37 17.47 -2.85 10.40
N SER A 38 17.20 -2.50 9.13
CA SER A 38 17.63 -1.24 8.53
C SER A 38 16.48 -0.23 8.52
N ALA A 39 16.76 1.01 8.91
CA ALA A 39 15.82 2.11 8.80
C ALA A 39 15.37 2.33 7.33
N MET A 40 14.14 2.81 7.16
CA MET A 40 13.61 3.24 5.86
C MET A 40 14.42 4.43 5.32
N ASP A 41 14.50 4.56 4.00
CA ASP A 41 15.14 5.69 3.34
C ASP A 41 14.53 7.04 3.76
N ASP A 42 15.37 8.07 3.88
CA ASP A 42 14.96 9.40 4.37
C ASP A 42 13.89 10.05 3.47
N GLN A 43 13.94 9.83 2.15
CA GLN A 43 12.96 10.39 1.22
C GLN A 43 11.60 9.71 1.36
N ASP A 44 11.62 8.39 1.52
CA ASP A 44 10.41 7.59 1.74
C ASP A 44 9.77 7.96 3.09
N MET A 45 10.57 8.15 4.14
CA MET A 45 10.07 8.65 5.43
C MET A 45 9.51 10.07 5.36
N ALA A 46 10.15 10.96 4.59
CA ALA A 46 9.64 12.32 4.38
C ALA A 46 8.27 12.30 3.68
N LEU A 47 8.10 11.44 2.67
CA LEU A 47 6.83 11.24 1.97
C LEU A 47 5.74 10.70 2.92
N VAL A 48 6.05 9.71 3.75
CA VAL A 48 5.12 9.19 4.76
C VAL A 48 4.66 10.29 5.70
N ASN A 49 5.60 11.08 6.25
CA ASN A 49 5.30 12.16 7.17
C ASN A 49 4.44 13.25 6.51
N LEU A 50 4.71 13.58 5.24
CA LEU A 50 3.91 14.51 4.47
C LEU A 50 2.47 13.99 4.29
N ILE A 51 2.31 12.74 3.85
CA ILE A 51 0.99 12.11 3.68
C ILE A 51 0.20 12.14 4.98
N VAL A 52 0.79 11.70 6.09
CA VAL A 52 0.13 11.67 7.40
C VAL A 52 -0.30 13.08 7.82
N SER A 53 0.58 14.07 7.65
CA SER A 53 0.27 15.48 7.94
C SER A 53 -0.89 16.01 7.10
N LEU A 54 -0.92 15.72 5.81
CA LEU A 54 -1.98 16.17 4.90
C LEU A 54 -3.33 15.49 5.19
N VAL A 55 -3.33 14.22 5.57
CA VAL A 55 -4.54 13.48 5.95
C VAL A 55 -5.05 13.95 7.32
N ASP A 56 -4.17 14.06 8.33
CA ASP A 56 -4.55 14.47 9.69
C ASP A 56 -5.05 15.93 9.70
N SER A 57 -4.49 16.79 8.83
CA SER A 57 -4.98 18.17 8.62
C SER A 57 -6.21 18.28 7.72
N LYS A 58 -6.77 17.14 7.26
CA LYS A 58 -7.95 17.05 6.38
C LYS A 58 -7.78 17.74 5.01
N LYS A 59 -6.55 18.00 4.58
CA LYS A 59 -6.26 18.50 3.23
C LYS A 59 -6.44 17.40 2.19
N ILE A 60 -6.06 16.18 2.53
CA ILE A 60 -6.35 14.98 1.75
C ILE A 60 -7.50 14.22 2.41
N ASN A 61 -8.50 13.88 1.62
CA ASN A 61 -9.55 12.95 2.01
C ASN A 61 -9.27 11.59 1.37
N LEU A 62 -9.07 10.57 2.20
CA LEU A 62 -8.76 9.20 1.79
C LEU A 62 -9.86 8.52 0.94
N TYR A 63 -11.01 9.17 0.75
CA TYR A 63 -12.13 8.70 -0.06
C TYR A 63 -12.46 9.60 -1.25
N ALA A 64 -11.70 10.68 -1.47
CA ALA A 64 -11.92 11.62 -2.57
C ALA A 64 -10.62 11.85 -3.37
N PRO A 65 -10.43 11.20 -4.53
CA PRO A 65 -9.21 11.30 -5.32
C PRO A 65 -8.85 12.71 -5.76
N SER A 66 -9.85 13.57 -5.96
CA SER A 66 -9.65 14.98 -6.33
C SER A 66 -8.84 15.76 -5.29
N THR A 67 -8.82 15.32 -4.03
CA THR A 67 -8.03 15.99 -2.98
C THR A 67 -6.53 15.73 -3.09
N LEU A 68 -6.11 14.78 -3.93
CA LEU A 68 -4.69 14.58 -4.27
C LEU A 68 -4.21 15.53 -5.37
N ILE A 69 -5.12 16.18 -6.09
CA ILE A 69 -4.80 16.93 -7.31
C ILE A 69 -4.44 18.38 -6.96
N ASN A 70 -3.30 18.83 -7.47
CA ASN A 70 -2.90 20.23 -7.48
C ASN A 70 -3.70 20.98 -8.56
N GLN A 71 -4.89 21.48 -8.18
CA GLN A 71 -5.84 22.10 -9.12
C GLN A 71 -5.23 23.20 -10.00
N PRO A 72 -4.41 24.14 -9.47
CA PRO A 72 -3.71 25.14 -10.30
C PRO A 72 -2.83 24.60 -11.44
N VAL A 73 -2.27 23.40 -11.29
CA VAL A 73 -1.47 22.74 -12.33
C VAL A 73 -2.39 21.94 -13.25
N TYR A 74 -3.31 21.18 -12.68
CA TYR A 74 -4.29 20.37 -13.39
C TYR A 74 -5.14 21.17 -14.38
N ASP A 75 -5.61 22.37 -13.99
CA ASP A 75 -6.47 23.20 -14.83
C ASP A 75 -5.78 23.67 -16.12
N LYS A 76 -4.45 23.67 -16.15
CA LYS A 76 -3.63 24.06 -17.30
C LYS A 76 -3.37 22.89 -18.26
N LEU A 77 -3.71 21.66 -17.86
CA LEU A 77 -3.47 20.48 -18.67
C LEU A 77 -4.53 20.32 -19.77
N PRO A 78 -4.14 19.76 -20.94
CA PRO A 78 -5.10 19.34 -21.95
C PRO A 78 -6.12 18.35 -21.40
N GLU A 79 -7.34 18.35 -21.94
CA GLU A 79 -8.45 17.52 -21.46
C GLU A 79 -8.12 16.02 -21.40
N LEU A 80 -7.47 15.48 -22.44
CA LEU A 80 -7.04 14.09 -22.48
C LEU A 80 -6.02 13.77 -21.36
N THR A 81 -5.15 14.72 -21.05
CA THR A 81 -4.15 14.57 -19.98
C THR A 81 -4.83 14.61 -18.62
N ARG A 82 -5.82 15.49 -18.42
CA ARG A 82 -6.62 15.55 -17.20
C ARG A 82 -7.32 14.23 -16.89
N GLY A 83 -7.92 13.58 -17.89
CA GLY A 83 -8.53 12.26 -17.71
C GLY A 83 -7.54 11.17 -17.26
N LYS A 84 -6.28 11.22 -17.75
CA LYS A 84 -5.22 10.31 -17.26
C LYS A 84 -4.83 10.63 -15.83
N VAL A 85 -4.70 11.91 -15.49
CA VAL A 85 -4.40 12.35 -14.12
C VAL A 85 -5.47 11.89 -13.15
N ASP A 86 -6.75 11.97 -13.50
CA ASP A 86 -7.86 11.51 -12.66
C ASP A 86 -7.77 10.01 -12.38
N GLN A 87 -7.46 9.21 -13.41
CA GLN A 87 -7.25 7.77 -13.26
C GLN A 87 -6.04 7.46 -12.37
N HIS A 88 -4.94 8.19 -12.54
CA HIS A 88 -3.75 8.04 -11.69
C HIS A 88 -4.03 8.46 -10.24
N ALA A 89 -4.77 9.55 -10.02
CA ALA A 89 -5.18 10.01 -8.69
C ALA A 89 -5.96 8.92 -7.95
N PHE A 90 -6.88 8.24 -8.64
CA PHE A 90 -7.64 7.13 -8.06
C PHE A 90 -6.73 5.97 -7.62
N ASN A 91 -5.78 5.58 -8.48
CA ASN A 91 -4.83 4.52 -8.19
C ASN A 91 -3.91 4.88 -7.02
N MET A 92 -3.35 6.09 -7.03
CA MET A 92 -2.46 6.60 -5.99
C MET A 92 -3.17 6.76 -4.64
N LEU A 93 -4.45 7.16 -4.64
CA LEU A 93 -5.23 7.28 -3.39
C LEU A 93 -5.32 5.96 -2.63
N THR A 94 -5.38 4.83 -3.35
CA THR A 94 -5.38 3.51 -2.71
C THR A 94 -4.08 3.29 -1.95
N SER A 95 -2.93 3.56 -2.58
CA SER A 95 -1.62 3.47 -1.93
C SER A 95 -1.49 4.43 -0.75
N VAL A 96 -1.95 5.68 -0.89
CA VAL A 96 -1.96 6.69 0.19
C VAL A 96 -2.78 6.21 1.40
N ARG A 97 -3.97 5.63 1.16
CA ARG A 97 -4.83 5.09 2.22
C ARG A 97 -4.15 3.93 2.94
N GLU A 98 -3.56 3.00 2.19
CA GLU A 98 -2.85 1.86 2.77
C GLU A 98 -1.64 2.32 3.60
N ILE A 99 -0.84 3.26 3.09
CA ILE A 99 0.30 3.85 3.82
C ILE A 99 -0.17 4.49 5.13
N TYR A 100 -1.23 5.28 5.09
CA TYR A 100 -1.79 5.90 6.29
C TYR A 100 -2.28 4.86 7.31
N ASN A 101 -3.00 3.84 6.84
CA ASN A 101 -3.49 2.75 7.70
C ASN A 101 -2.34 1.96 8.32
N TYR A 102 -1.29 1.67 7.54
CA TYR A 102 -0.09 1.00 8.03
C TYR A 102 0.58 1.84 9.11
N TYR A 103 0.77 3.14 8.88
CA TYR A 103 1.42 4.07 9.83
C TYR A 103 0.66 4.18 11.17
N LYS A 104 -0.67 4.21 11.13
CA LYS A 104 -1.52 4.29 12.33
C LYS A 104 -1.67 2.93 13.03
N SER A 105 -1.27 1.83 12.40
CA SER A 105 -1.39 0.50 12.96
C SER A 105 -0.20 0.19 13.89
N PRO A 106 -0.46 -0.29 15.12
CA PRO A 106 0.58 -0.52 16.13
C PRO A 106 1.52 -1.70 15.81
N PHE A 107 1.25 -2.48 14.75
CA PHE A 107 1.97 -3.72 14.44
C PHE A 107 2.68 -3.72 13.07
N SER A 108 2.75 -2.58 12.36
CA SER A 108 3.09 -2.60 10.93
C SER A 108 4.07 -1.54 10.42
N ASN A 109 4.65 -0.72 11.29
CA ASN A 109 5.50 0.40 10.87
C ASN A 109 6.88 -0.02 10.33
N ASN A 110 7.27 -1.30 10.47
CA ASN A 110 8.58 -1.84 10.05
C ASN A 110 8.48 -3.04 9.09
N ALA A 111 7.32 -3.26 8.46
CA ALA A 111 7.16 -4.35 7.50
C ALA A 111 7.75 -3.96 6.13
N TYR A 112 8.51 -4.86 5.49
CA TYR A 112 8.99 -4.68 4.11
C TYR A 112 7.89 -4.27 3.11
N GLN A 113 6.66 -4.73 3.36
CA GLN A 113 5.50 -4.39 2.54
C GLN A 113 5.15 -2.89 2.60
N PHE A 114 5.35 -2.26 3.76
CA PHE A 114 5.12 -0.83 3.94
C PHE A 114 6.17 -0.01 3.18
N GLU A 115 7.45 -0.32 3.37
CA GLU A 115 8.57 0.32 2.65
C GLU A 115 8.40 0.23 1.13
N ASN A 116 8.18 -0.98 0.61
CA ASN A 116 7.98 -1.17 -0.82
C ASN A 116 6.80 -0.34 -1.34
N ARG A 117 5.71 -0.25 -0.58
CA ARG A 117 4.53 0.51 -0.99
C ARG A 117 4.79 2.01 -1.03
N VAL A 118 5.50 2.55 -0.04
CA VAL A 118 5.91 3.96 -0.02
C VAL A 118 6.82 4.26 -1.21
N HIS A 119 7.82 3.41 -1.43
CA HIS A 119 8.75 3.53 -2.55
C HIS A 119 8.02 3.52 -3.90
N TRP A 120 7.09 2.58 -4.10
CA TRP A 120 6.28 2.51 -5.32
C TRP A 120 5.43 3.76 -5.53
N LEU A 121 4.82 4.31 -4.47
CA LEU A 121 4.06 5.55 -4.58
C LEU A 121 4.95 6.72 -4.99
N ARG A 122 6.16 6.83 -4.42
CA ARG A 122 7.13 7.86 -4.78
C ARG A 122 7.51 7.77 -6.26
N LEU A 123 7.86 6.57 -6.74
CA LEU A 123 8.20 6.35 -8.15
C LEU A 123 7.03 6.70 -9.08
N GLN A 124 5.79 6.36 -8.69
CA GLN A 124 4.60 6.73 -9.46
C GLN A 124 4.41 8.25 -9.55
N LYS A 125 4.58 8.96 -8.43
CA LYS A 125 4.54 10.43 -8.38
C LYS A 125 5.60 11.02 -9.30
N GLU A 126 6.86 10.62 -9.14
CA GLU A 126 7.98 11.14 -9.94
C GLU A 126 7.78 10.90 -11.44
N ALA A 127 7.28 9.72 -11.81
CA ALA A 127 6.97 9.40 -13.21
C ALA A 127 5.86 10.30 -13.77
N ALA A 128 4.80 10.51 -13.00
CA ALA A 128 3.70 11.38 -13.41
C ALA A 128 4.14 12.85 -13.49
N GLU A 129 4.97 13.32 -12.57
CA GLU A 129 5.46 14.70 -12.56
C GLU A 129 6.41 15.00 -13.71
N LYS A 130 7.17 14.00 -14.14
CA LYS A 130 7.99 14.10 -15.35
C LYS A 130 7.14 14.29 -16.61
N GLU A 131 5.95 13.71 -16.66
CA GLU A 131 5.06 13.77 -17.84
C GLU A 131 4.11 14.98 -17.81
N TRP A 132 3.54 15.31 -16.64
CA TRP A 132 2.43 16.26 -16.50
C TRP A 132 2.72 17.44 -15.57
N GLY A 133 3.94 17.53 -15.02
CA GLY A 133 4.31 18.53 -14.02
C GLY A 133 3.78 18.19 -12.62
N ASP A 134 3.93 19.13 -11.68
CA ASP A 134 3.61 19.00 -10.25
C ASP A 134 2.09 18.91 -9.98
N VAL A 135 1.46 17.83 -10.46
CA VAL A 135 0.00 17.65 -10.49
C VAL A 135 -0.56 17.04 -9.21
N PHE A 136 0.29 16.50 -8.34
CA PHE A 136 -0.11 15.86 -7.09
C PHE A 136 0.40 16.66 -5.88
N VAL A 137 -0.40 16.76 -4.82
CA VAL A 137 -0.07 17.56 -3.61
C VAL A 137 0.73 16.81 -2.55
N ILE A 138 0.96 15.52 -2.78
CA ILE A 138 1.79 14.62 -1.95
C ILE A 138 3.20 14.56 -2.50
#